data_AF-A0A0G0NAB0-F1
#
_entry.id   AF-A0A0G0NAB0-F1
#
_cell.length_a   1.000
_cell.length_b   1.000
_cell.length_c   1.000
_cell.angle_alpha   90.00
_cell.angle_beta   90.00
_cell.angle_gamma   90.00
#
_symmetry.space_group_name_H-M   'P 1'
#
loop_
_entity.id
_entity.type
_entity.pdbx_description
1 polymer ?
#
loop_
_entity_poly.entity_id
_entity_poly.type
_entity_poly.pdbx_seq_one_letter_code
_entity_poly.pdbx_strand_id
1 'polypeptide(L)'
;MTIKEQLNEKIKESMKAGTSERTGVLRMIMTAIKNREIENRGKGIEGEISEEDVIDIFMKEVKRRNESAEMYVTNGRQELADAELSEIVIIKEFLPEELSAEELEAIIVAAIAKTEAKEMKDMGKVMAEINPQIKGRADSRTVSEVIKQKMGL
;
A
#
# COMPACT_ATOMS: atom_id res chain seq x y z
N MET A 1 12.33 -16.02 1.57
CA MET A 1 10.88 -16.20 1.74
C MET A 1 10.19 -14.99 1.16
N THR A 2 9.36 -15.18 0.13
CA THR A 2 8.57 -14.13 -0.53
C THR A 2 7.46 -13.63 0.38
N ILE A 3 6.92 -12.42 0.18
CA ILE A 3 5.80 -11.88 0.97
C ILE A 3 4.60 -12.85 0.96
N LYS A 4 4.31 -13.46 -0.19
CA LYS A 4 3.24 -14.46 -0.35
C LYS A 4 3.48 -15.71 0.51
N GLU A 5 4.73 -16.18 0.61
CA GLU A 5 5.09 -17.28 1.51
C GLU A 5 4.91 -16.89 2.98
N GLN A 6 5.39 -15.69 3.37
CA GLN A 6 5.21 -15.19 4.74
C GLN A 6 3.73 -15.09 5.11
N LEU A 7 2.89 -14.59 4.19
CA LEU A 7 1.45 -14.49 4.38
C LEU A 7 0.82 -15.87 4.62
N ASN A 8 1.22 -16.89 3.87
CA ASN A 8 0.74 -18.26 4.08
C ASN A 8 1.14 -18.82 5.46
N GLU A 9 2.36 -18.56 5.91
CA GLU A 9 2.81 -18.95 7.26
C GLU A 9 2.00 -18.25 8.34
N LYS A 10 1.81 -16.93 8.22
CA LYS A 10 1.03 -16.12 9.16
C LYS A 10 -0.44 -16.54 9.23
N ILE A 11 -1.04 -16.98 8.12
CA ILE A 11 -2.38 -17.59 8.12
C ILE A 11 -2.40 -18.88 8.95
N LYS A 12 -1.39 -19.76 8.79
CA LYS A 12 -1.32 -21.01 9.56
C LYS A 12 -1.12 -20.73 11.05
N GLU A 13 -0.26 -19.77 11.39
CA GLU A 13 -0.04 -19.32 12.77
C GLU A 13 -1.31 -18.75 13.38
N SER A 14 -2.01 -17.86 12.69
CA SER A 14 -3.25 -17.23 13.19
C SER A 14 -4.36 -18.25 13.41
N MET A 15 -4.46 -19.27 12.55
CA MET A 15 -5.39 -20.39 12.72
C MET A 15 -5.08 -21.21 13.97
N LYS A 16 -3.80 -21.53 14.21
CA LYS A 16 -3.37 -22.29 15.41
C LYS A 16 -3.59 -21.48 16.68
N ALA A 17 -3.41 -20.17 16.63
CA ALA A 17 -3.61 -19.26 17.74
C ALA A 17 -5.09 -18.93 18.02
N GLY A 18 -6.02 -19.35 17.16
CA GLY A 18 -7.45 -19.06 17.32
C GLY A 18 -7.83 -17.60 17.06
N THR A 19 -6.95 -16.81 16.44
CA THR A 19 -7.21 -15.39 16.13
C THR A 19 -8.02 -15.29 14.84
N SER A 20 -9.35 -15.40 14.96
CA SER A 20 -10.29 -15.47 13.83
C SER A 20 -10.29 -14.21 12.96
N GLU A 21 -10.29 -13.02 13.56
CA GLU A 21 -10.23 -11.72 12.87
C GLU A 21 -8.98 -11.64 12.01
N ARG A 22 -7.79 -11.83 12.61
CA ARG A 22 -6.51 -11.88 11.89
C ARG A 22 -6.53 -12.91 10.76
N THR A 23 -7.05 -14.11 11.02
CA THR A 23 -7.15 -15.15 9.99
C THR A 23 -8.01 -14.70 8.81
N GLY A 24 -9.11 -13.98 9.08
CA GLY A 24 -9.98 -13.40 8.06
C GLY A 24 -9.24 -12.41 7.18
N VAL A 25 -8.58 -11.42 7.79
CA VAL A 25 -7.80 -10.39 7.09
C VAL A 25 -6.75 -11.01 6.17
N LEU A 26 -5.91 -11.89 6.72
CA LEU A 26 -4.80 -12.49 5.97
C LEU A 26 -5.30 -13.36 4.79
N ARG A 27 -6.41 -14.09 4.96
CA ARG A 27 -7.01 -14.88 3.87
C ARG A 27 -7.64 -14.00 2.80
N MET A 28 -8.23 -12.88 3.18
CA MET A 28 -8.79 -11.92 2.22
C MET A 28 -7.68 -11.30 1.37
N ILE A 29 -6.53 -10.94 1.95
CA ILE A 29 -5.35 -10.48 1.17
C ILE A 29 -4.82 -11.59 0.25
N MET A 30 -4.69 -12.83 0.75
CA MET A 30 -4.28 -13.98 -0.07
C MET A 30 -5.23 -14.20 -1.25
N THR A 31 -6.52 -13.93 -1.07
CA THR A 31 -7.52 -14.01 -2.13
C THR A 31 -7.32 -12.90 -3.17
N ALA A 32 -7.02 -11.68 -2.74
CA ALA A 32 -6.69 -10.58 -3.65
C ALA A 32 -5.45 -10.90 -4.51
N ILE A 33 -4.41 -11.50 -3.92
CA ILE A 33 -3.21 -12.00 -4.64
C ILE A 33 -3.60 -13.02 -5.70
N LYS A 34 -4.35 -14.05 -5.32
CA LYS A 34 -4.80 -15.09 -6.27
C LYS A 34 -5.68 -14.54 -7.38
N ASN A 35 -6.54 -13.57 -7.07
CA ASN A 35 -7.38 -12.90 -8.06
C ASN A 35 -6.53 -12.14 -9.08
N ARG A 36 -5.47 -11.44 -8.65
CA ARG A 36 -4.52 -10.78 -9.56
C ARG A 36 -3.78 -11.79 -10.43
N GLU A 37 -3.35 -12.93 -9.89
CA GLU A 37 -2.74 -14.02 -10.66
C GLU A 37 -3.69 -14.61 -11.70
N ILE A 38 -4.98 -14.73 -11.39
CA ILE A 38 -6.01 -15.17 -12.35
C ILE A 38 -6.20 -14.13 -13.45
N GLU A 39 -6.27 -12.84 -13.09
CA GLU A 39 -6.39 -11.74 -14.05
C GLU A 39 -5.19 -11.69 -15.00
N ASN A 40 -3.97 -11.83 -14.48
CA ASN A 40 -2.73 -11.88 -15.25
C ASN A 40 -2.72 -13.06 -16.23
N ARG A 41 -3.15 -14.25 -15.79
CA ARG A 41 -3.29 -15.41 -16.69
C ARG A 41 -4.28 -15.15 -17.83
N GLY A 42 -5.37 -14.44 -17.56
CA GLY A 42 -6.31 -13.99 -18.60
C GLY A 42 -5.69 -13.05 -19.65
N LYS A 43 -4.56 -12.40 -19.30
CA LYS A 43 -3.78 -11.51 -20.18
C LYS A 43 -2.56 -12.21 -20.80
N GLY A 44 -2.41 -13.53 -20.62
CA GLY A 44 -1.27 -14.30 -21.11
C GLY A 44 0.00 -14.15 -20.27
N ILE A 45 -0.09 -13.58 -19.07
CA ILE A 45 1.03 -13.50 -18.12
C ILE A 45 0.94 -14.73 -17.20
N GLU A 46 1.88 -15.65 -17.36
CA GLU A 46 1.96 -16.88 -16.55
C GLU A 46 2.85 -16.70 -15.31
N GLY A 47 2.67 -17.59 -14.32
CA GLY A 47 3.46 -17.59 -13.09
C GLY A 47 2.83 -16.84 -11.92
N GLU A 48 3.60 -16.72 -10.84
CA GLU A 48 3.22 -15.92 -9.67
C GLU A 48 3.40 -14.42 -9.96
N ILE A 49 2.63 -13.59 -9.26
CA ILE A 49 2.81 -12.14 -9.33
C ILE A 49 4.13 -11.72 -8.68
N SER A 50 4.68 -10.59 -9.12
CA SER A 50 5.93 -10.07 -8.55
C SER A 50 5.74 -9.62 -7.09
N GLU A 51 6.83 -9.57 -6.31
CA GLU A 51 6.79 -9.00 -4.93
C GLU A 51 6.29 -7.55 -4.95
N GLU A 52 6.61 -6.84 -6.02
CA GLU A 52 6.12 -5.50 -6.30
C GLU A 52 4.59 -5.43 -6.45
N ASP A 53 4.01 -6.33 -7.24
CA ASP A 53 2.55 -6.44 -7.37
C ASP A 53 1.89 -6.84 -6.05
N VAL A 54 2.55 -7.69 -5.26
CA VAL A 54 2.07 -8.06 -3.92
C VAL A 54 2.01 -6.82 -3.04
N ILE A 55 3.09 -6.05 -2.94
CA ILE A 55 3.12 -4.78 -2.17
C ILE A 55 2.00 -3.83 -2.64
N ASP A 56 1.78 -3.71 -3.94
CA ASP A 56 0.73 -2.85 -4.49
C ASP A 56 -0.68 -3.31 -4.06
N ILE A 57 -0.91 -4.62 -3.90
CA ILE A 57 -2.16 -5.17 -3.35
C ILE A 57 -2.31 -4.79 -1.87
N PHE A 58 -1.25 -4.97 -1.06
CA PHE A 58 -1.29 -4.59 0.35
C PHE A 58 -1.57 -3.09 0.55
N MET A 59 -0.87 -2.23 -0.20
CA MET A 59 -1.10 -0.78 -0.18
C MET A 59 -2.54 -0.41 -0.58
N LYS A 60 -3.09 -1.05 -1.63
CA LYS A 60 -4.48 -0.84 -2.05
C LYS A 60 -5.47 -1.23 -0.95
N GLU A 61 -5.19 -2.30 -0.24
CA GLU A 61 -6.04 -2.80 0.85
C GLU A 61 -5.96 -1.92 2.10
N VAL A 62 -4.80 -1.34 2.42
CA VAL A 62 -4.69 -0.28 3.45
C VAL A 62 -5.52 0.94 3.06
N LYS A 63 -5.37 1.41 1.83
CA LYS A 63 -6.11 2.58 1.33
C LYS A 63 -7.62 2.39 1.41
N ARG A 64 -8.14 1.25 0.93
CA ARG A 64 -9.58 0.96 0.97
C ARG A 64 -10.13 1.03 2.40
N ARG A 65 -9.38 0.52 3.38
CA ARG A 65 -9.80 0.51 4.79
C ARG A 65 -9.76 1.90 5.41
N ASN A 66 -8.77 2.72 5.07
CA ASN A 66 -8.74 4.13 5.48
C ASN A 66 -9.96 4.88 4.94
N GLU A 67 -10.29 4.69 3.66
CA GLU A 67 -11.46 5.28 3.02
C GLU A 67 -12.77 4.79 3.68
N SER A 68 -12.88 3.49 3.98
CA SER A 68 -14.01 2.93 4.75
C SER A 68 -14.10 3.52 6.15
N ALA A 69 -12.98 3.63 6.87
CA ALA A 69 -12.94 4.15 8.23
C ALA A 69 -13.41 5.62 8.28
N GLU A 70 -12.92 6.46 7.37
CA GLU A 70 -13.35 7.85 7.24
C GLU A 70 -14.86 7.96 6.95
N MET A 71 -15.37 7.11 6.06
CA MET A 71 -16.80 7.02 5.78
C MET A 71 -17.60 6.59 7.01
N TYR A 72 -17.13 5.62 7.78
CA TYR A 72 -17.82 5.17 8.99
C TYR A 72 -17.83 6.24 10.09
N VAL A 73 -16.71 6.93 10.31
CA VAL A 73 -16.63 8.08 11.24
C VAL A 73 -17.63 9.15 10.84
N THR A 74 -17.67 9.52 9.55
CA THR A 74 -18.58 10.55 9.02
C THR A 74 -20.05 10.19 9.22
N ASN A 75 -20.38 8.88 9.24
CA ASN A 75 -21.73 8.38 9.48
C ASN A 75 -22.01 8.00 10.95
N GLY A 76 -21.13 8.36 11.89
CA GLY A 76 -21.30 8.10 13.32
C GLY A 76 -21.17 6.63 13.72
N ARG A 77 -20.46 5.82 12.94
CA ARG A 77 -20.25 4.38 13.14
C ARG A 77 -18.81 4.09 13.59
N GLN A 78 -18.40 4.65 14.73
CA GLN A 78 -17.02 4.57 15.21
C GLN A 78 -16.52 3.13 15.35
N GLU A 79 -17.37 2.21 15.78
CA GLU A 79 -17.03 0.80 15.97
C GLU A 79 -16.61 0.10 14.67
N LEU A 80 -17.19 0.52 13.54
CA LEU A 80 -16.80 -0.01 12.22
C LEU A 80 -15.51 0.64 11.72
N ALA A 81 -15.29 1.91 12.04
CA ALA A 81 -14.03 2.58 11.73
C ALA A 81 -12.86 1.95 12.51
N ASP A 82 -13.04 1.68 13.80
CA ASP A 82 -12.02 1.06 14.66
C ASP A 82 -11.66 -0.34 14.16
N ALA A 83 -12.64 -1.10 13.66
CA ALA A 83 -12.39 -2.40 13.02
C ALA A 83 -11.56 -2.27 11.75
N GLU A 84 -11.88 -1.32 10.85
CA GLU A 84 -11.06 -1.09 9.64
C GLU A 84 -9.61 -0.69 10.00
N LEU A 85 -9.44 0.13 11.04
CA LEU A 85 -8.14 0.56 11.54
C LEU A 85 -7.35 -0.58 12.21
N SER A 86 -8.01 -1.49 12.95
CA SER A 86 -7.33 -2.68 13.51
C SER A 86 -6.83 -3.61 12.41
N GLU A 87 -7.61 -3.80 11.34
CA GLU A 87 -7.21 -4.62 10.20
C GLU A 87 -6.01 -4.02 9.46
N ILE A 88 -5.91 -2.68 9.35
CA ILE A 88 -4.75 -2.02 8.75
C ILE A 88 -3.45 -2.38 9.47
N VAL A 89 -3.47 -2.46 10.81
CA VAL A 89 -2.27 -2.83 11.59
C VAL A 89 -1.75 -4.21 11.16
N ILE A 90 -2.65 -5.16 10.93
CA ILE A 90 -2.30 -6.53 10.49
C ILE A 90 -1.71 -6.52 9.08
N ILE A 91 -2.24 -5.68 8.19
CA ILE A 91 -1.78 -5.58 6.80
C ILE A 91 -0.39 -4.92 6.74
N LYS A 92 -0.14 -3.89 7.56
CA LYS A 92 1.14 -3.17 7.61
C LYS A 92 2.33 -4.03 8.04
N GLU A 93 2.10 -5.18 8.68
CA GLU A 93 3.18 -6.13 9.02
C GLU A 93 3.92 -6.71 7.80
N PHE A 94 3.33 -6.61 6.61
CA PHE A 94 3.89 -7.12 5.36
C PHE A 94 4.40 -6.01 4.43
N LEU A 95 4.27 -4.75 4.86
CA LEU A 95 4.77 -3.59 4.14
C LEU A 95 6.11 -3.15 4.74
N PRO A 96 6.99 -2.53 3.95
CA PRO A 96 8.15 -1.87 4.51
C PRO A 96 7.72 -0.70 5.40
N GLU A 97 8.63 -0.28 6.29
CA GLU A 97 8.37 0.82 7.20
C GLU A 97 7.97 2.11 6.45
N GLU A 98 6.84 2.69 6.87
CA GLU A 98 6.33 3.92 6.30
C GLU A 98 7.32 5.06 6.53
N LEU A 99 7.45 5.92 5.52
CA LEU A 99 8.25 7.13 5.63
C LEU A 99 7.56 8.14 6.56
N SER A 100 8.34 8.84 7.38
CA SER A 100 7.81 10.04 8.04
C SER A 100 7.48 11.12 7.01
N ALA A 101 6.68 12.11 7.43
CA ALA A 101 6.39 13.26 6.58
C ALA A 101 7.67 13.99 6.17
N GLU A 102 8.62 14.15 7.09
CA GLU A 102 9.91 14.82 6.86
C GLU A 102 10.80 14.02 5.91
N GLU A 103 10.85 12.69 6.05
CA GLU A 103 11.62 11.83 5.16
C GLU A 103 11.05 11.86 3.74
N LEU A 104 9.73 11.74 3.61
CA LEU A 104 9.05 11.82 2.32
C LEU A 104 9.29 13.18 1.64
N GLU A 105 9.17 14.27 2.40
CA GLU A 105 9.45 15.61 1.88
C GLU A 105 10.91 15.76 1.42
N ALA A 106 11.87 15.25 2.20
CA ALA A 106 13.28 15.31 1.83
C ALA A 106 13.58 14.56 0.52
N ILE A 107 13.01 13.35 0.36
CA ILE A 107 13.12 12.56 -0.87
C ILE A 107 12.54 13.33 -2.07
N ILE A 108 11.35 13.92 -1.90
CA ILE A 108 10.67 14.68 -2.96
C ILE A 108 11.48 15.91 -3.36
N VAL A 109 11.96 16.70 -2.40
CA VAL A 109 12.76 17.91 -2.67
C VAL A 109 14.04 17.57 -3.42
N ALA A 110 14.74 16.52 -3.00
CA ALA A 110 15.94 16.04 -3.68
C ALA A 110 15.66 15.61 -5.13
N ALA A 111 14.54 14.91 -5.35
CA ALA A 111 14.15 14.47 -6.69
C ALA A 111 13.72 15.63 -7.60
N ILE A 112 12.98 16.61 -7.10
CA ILE A 112 12.62 17.83 -7.85
C ILE A 112 13.90 18.56 -8.29
N ALA A 113 14.86 18.73 -7.39
CA ALA A 113 16.14 19.37 -7.70
C ALA A 113 16.93 18.58 -8.76
N LYS A 114 17.01 17.25 -8.62
CA LYS A 114 17.75 16.36 -9.55
C LYS A 114 17.12 16.31 -10.94
N THR A 115 15.80 16.35 -11.02
CA THR A 115 15.06 16.28 -12.29
C THR A 115 14.81 17.65 -12.92
N GLU A 116 15.19 18.72 -12.23
CA GLU A 116 14.92 20.11 -12.59
C GLU A 116 13.44 20.39 -12.92
N ALA A 117 12.54 19.65 -12.26
CA ALA A 117 11.11 19.69 -12.52
C ALA A 117 10.52 21.06 -12.14
N LYS A 118 9.70 21.65 -13.03
CA LYS A 118 9.08 22.98 -12.79
C LYS A 118 7.59 23.05 -13.05
N GLU A 119 7.04 22.11 -13.81
CA GLU A 119 5.64 22.16 -14.22
C GLU A 119 4.99 20.76 -14.20
N MET A 120 3.66 20.71 -14.34
CA MET A 120 2.90 19.46 -14.19
C MET A 120 3.36 18.33 -15.12
N LYS A 121 3.95 18.65 -16.28
CA LYS A 121 4.48 17.66 -17.22
C LYS A 121 5.73 16.94 -16.71
N ASP A 122 6.46 17.54 -15.77
CA ASP A 122 7.65 16.94 -15.16
C ASP A 122 7.33 16.01 -13.99
N MET A 123 6.08 15.98 -13.54
CA MET A 123 5.61 15.11 -12.45
C MET A 123 6.00 13.64 -12.66
N GLY A 124 5.88 13.16 -13.91
CA GLY A 124 6.27 11.80 -14.26
C GLY A 124 7.75 11.51 -14.05
N LYS A 125 8.64 12.50 -14.24
CA LYS A 125 10.08 12.37 -14.00
C LYS A 125 10.38 12.30 -12.50
N VAL A 126 9.76 13.18 -11.71
CA VAL A 126 9.90 13.19 -10.24
C VAL A 126 9.42 11.85 -9.67
N MET A 127 8.25 11.38 -10.09
CA MET A 127 7.70 10.09 -9.68
C MET A 127 8.63 8.93 -10.04
N ALA A 128 9.15 8.90 -11.27
CA ALA A 128 10.08 7.85 -11.69
C ALA A 128 11.37 7.82 -10.86
N GLU A 129 11.89 8.99 -10.46
CA GLU A 129 13.09 9.11 -9.63
C GLU A 129 12.87 8.60 -8.20
N ILE A 130 11.72 8.90 -7.58
CA ILE A 130 11.46 8.55 -6.17
C ILE A 130 10.87 7.15 -6.00
N ASN A 131 10.20 6.58 -7.01
CA ASN A 131 9.44 5.33 -6.88
C ASN A 131 10.19 4.20 -6.17
N PRO A 132 11.48 3.92 -6.45
CA PRO A 132 12.24 2.88 -5.75
C PRO A 132 12.42 3.12 -4.25
N GLN A 133 12.38 4.38 -3.81
CA GLN A 133 12.58 4.78 -2.42
C GLN A 133 11.28 4.80 -1.61
N ILE A 134 10.15 4.99 -2.30
CA ILE A 134 8.83 5.20 -1.66
C ILE A 134 7.87 4.02 -1.83
N LYS A 135 8.15 3.06 -2.72
CA LYS A 135 7.23 1.94 -3.01
C LYS A 135 6.93 1.14 -1.75
N GLY A 136 5.64 1.02 -1.42
CA GLY A 136 5.17 0.36 -0.19
C GLY A 136 5.38 1.15 1.10
N ARG A 137 6.02 2.33 1.05
CA ARG A 137 6.38 3.15 2.22
C ARG A 137 5.61 4.46 2.31
N ALA A 138 4.87 4.83 1.28
CA ALA A 138 4.01 6.01 1.27
C ALA A 138 2.82 5.81 0.31
N ASP A 139 1.67 6.38 0.63
CA ASP A 139 0.52 6.39 -0.27
C ASP A 139 0.80 7.29 -1.50
N SER A 140 0.52 6.76 -2.69
CA SER A 140 0.86 7.44 -3.96
C SER A 140 0.09 8.74 -4.16
N ARG A 141 -1.12 8.88 -3.57
CA ARG A 141 -1.88 10.14 -3.60
C ARG A 141 -1.20 11.18 -2.73
N THR A 142 -0.83 10.82 -1.50
CA THR A 142 -0.06 11.70 -0.59
C THR A 142 1.23 12.17 -1.26
N VAL A 143 2.00 11.25 -1.85
CA VAL A 143 3.22 11.58 -2.59
C VAL A 143 2.93 12.61 -3.69
N SER A 144 1.90 12.36 -4.51
CA SER A 144 1.54 13.24 -5.62
C SER A 144 1.11 14.64 -5.14
N GLU A 145 0.36 14.71 -4.03
CA GLU A 145 -0.07 15.96 -3.41
C GLU A 145 1.12 16.76 -2.86
N VAL A 146 2.06 16.09 -2.18
CA VAL A 146 3.27 16.73 -1.65
C VAL A 146 4.17 17.23 -2.78
N ILE A 147 4.35 16.48 -3.88
CA ILE A 147 5.14 16.96 -5.02
C ILE A 147 4.52 18.24 -5.59
N LYS A 148 3.21 18.25 -5.82
CA LYS A 148 2.50 19.45 -6.32
C LYS A 148 2.70 20.64 -5.39
N GLN A 149 2.52 20.44 -4.09
CA GLN A 149 2.74 21.47 -3.08
C GLN A 149 4.18 22.03 -3.14
N LYS A 150 5.20 21.17 -3.23
CA LYS A 150 6.61 21.60 -3.30
C LYS A 150 6.96 22.29 -4.63
N MET A 151 6.24 21.99 -5.71
CA MET A 151 6.39 22.65 -7.01
C MET A 151 5.52 23.91 -7.16
N GLY A 152 4.62 24.19 -6.23
CA GLY A 152 3.66 25.31 -6.31
C GLY A 152 2.55 25.11 -7.33
N LEU A 153 2.11 23.86 -7.55
CA LEU A 153 1.10 23.44 -8.51
C LEU A 153 -0.23 23.05 -7.87
#